data_AF-A0A397U407-F1
#
_entry.id   AF-A0A397U407-F1
#
_cell.length_a   1.000
_cell.length_b   1.000
_cell.length_c   1.000
_cell.angle_alpha   90.00
_cell.angle_beta   90.00
_cell.angle_gamma   90.00
#
_symmetry.space_group_name_H-M   'P 1'
#
loop_
_entity.id
_entity.type
_entity.pdbx_description
1 polymer ?
#
loop_
_entity_poly.entity_id
_entity_poly.type
_entity_poly.pdbx_seq_one_letter_code
_entity_poly.pdbx_strand_id
1 'polypeptide(L)'
;CDYCDSVIAGVRYKCINCPDFDLCNNCVALAPTQHPGHTFIPIHRAGELEIKPSSSVFHPGIICDACRKAIRGVRYKCGNCVNFDLCGNCEADPISKHDENHIFIKI
;
A
#
# COMPACT_ATOMS: atom_id res chain seq x y z
N CYS A 1 10.75 10.66 14.24
CA CYS A 1 11.51 10.08 13.11
C CYS A 1 11.89 8.70 13.56
N ASP A 2 11.39 7.64 12.90
CA ASP A 2 11.57 6.26 13.38
C ASP A 2 13.00 5.74 13.24
N TYR A 3 13.89 6.49 12.58
CA TYR A 3 15.29 6.11 12.45
C TYR A 3 16.21 6.75 13.51
N CYS A 4 15.98 8.02 13.85
CA CYS A 4 16.87 8.77 14.76
C CYS A 4 16.18 9.24 16.04
N ASP A 5 14.94 8.77 16.29
CA ASP A 5 14.09 9.04 17.45
C ASP A 5 13.81 10.51 17.78
N SER A 6 14.26 11.42 16.92
CA SER A 6 14.03 12.86 17.09
C SER A 6 12.63 13.28 16.62
N VAL A 7 12.12 14.33 17.24
CA VAL A 7 10.92 15.02 16.79
C VAL A 7 11.15 15.56 15.39
N ILE A 8 10.23 15.29 14.47
CA ILE A 8 10.33 15.79 13.10
C ILE A 8 9.89 17.25 13.08
N ALA A 9 10.85 18.16 12.96
CA ALA A 9 10.61 19.58 12.70
C ALA A 9 10.78 19.85 11.20
N GLY A 10 9.76 20.42 10.56
CA GLY A 10 9.74 20.69 9.11
C GLY A 10 9.04 19.59 8.32
N VAL A 11 9.65 19.15 7.21
CA VAL A 11 9.06 18.14 6.31
C VAL A 11 9.15 16.75 6.94
N ARG A 12 7.99 16.09 7.08
CA ARG A 12 7.86 14.69 7.49
C ARG A 12 7.79 13.81 6.25
N TYR A 13 8.57 12.74 6.20
CA TYR A 13 8.56 11.80 5.08
C TYR A 13 7.90 10.50 5.50
N LYS A 14 6.65 10.28 5.09
CA LYS A 14 5.90 9.06 5.44
C LYS A 14 6.17 7.95 4.44
N CYS A 15 6.49 6.76 4.95
CA CYS A 15 6.52 5.55 4.15
C CYS A 15 5.08 5.13 3.82
N ILE A 16 4.74 5.02 2.54
CA ILE A 16 3.40 4.62 2.10
C ILE A 16 3.20 3.10 2.13
N ASN A 17 4.29 2.36 2.27
CA ASN A 17 4.29 0.90 2.34
C ASN A 17 4.18 0.38 3.78
N CYS A 18 4.35 1.24 4.78
CA CYS A 18 4.29 0.89 6.20
C CYS A 18 3.16 1.66 6.92
N PRO A 19 2.51 1.06 7.93
CA PRO A 19 1.44 1.72 8.68
C PRO A 19 1.92 3.00 9.39
N ASP A 20 3.05 2.92 10.08
CA ASP A 20 3.59 4.02 10.90
C ASP A 20 5.12 4.04 10.82
N PHE A 21 5.63 4.56 9.70
CA PHE A 21 7.06 4.77 9.53
C PHE A 21 7.32 6.10 8.82
N ASP A 22 8.12 6.94 9.45
CA ASP A 22 8.28 8.35 9.16
C ASP A 22 9.73 8.80 9.40
N LEU A 23 10.32 9.37 8.36
CA LEU A 23 11.67 9.91 8.39
C LEU A 23 11.65 11.44 8.44
N CYS A 24 12.66 12.03 9.08
CA CYS A 24 12.94 13.46 8.96
C CYS A 24 13.80 13.75 7.73
N ASN A 25 13.98 15.05 7.43
CA ASN A 25 14.77 15.50 6.29
C ASN A 25 16.22 15.01 6.28
N ASN A 26 16.82 14.77 7.45
CA ASN A 26 18.19 14.28 7.55
C ASN A 26 18.29 12.75 7.34
N CYS A 27 17.20 12.02 7.58
CA CYS A 27 17.19 10.56 7.53
C CYS A 27 16.62 10.01 6.22
N VAL A 28 15.84 10.79 5.47
CA VAL A 28 15.28 10.34 4.18
C VAL A 28 16.36 9.95 3.17
N ALA A 29 17.52 10.60 3.20
CA ALA A 29 18.65 10.24 2.33
C ALA A 29 19.21 8.83 2.63
N LEU A 30 18.97 8.31 3.84
CA LEU A 30 19.35 6.96 4.25
C LEU A 30 18.27 5.91 3.94
N ALA A 31 17.08 6.32 3.48
CA ALA A 31 15.99 5.41 3.16
C ALA A 31 16.39 4.31 2.16
N PRO A 32 17.13 4.58 1.07
CA PRO A 32 17.50 3.53 0.11
C PRO A 32 18.35 2.41 0.72
N THR A 33 19.10 2.68 1.78
CA THR A 33 19.98 1.68 2.44
C THR A 33 19.34 1.09 3.69
N GLN A 34 18.68 1.90 4.51
CA GLN A 34 18.12 1.48 5.80
C GLN A 34 16.65 1.06 5.73
N HIS A 35 15.94 1.40 4.65
CA HIS A 35 14.55 1.04 4.42
C HIS A 35 14.30 0.72 2.93
N PRO A 36 15.00 -0.27 2.37
CA PRO A 36 15.03 -0.54 0.93
C PRO A 36 13.67 -1.02 0.41
N GLY A 37 13.38 -0.70 -0.85
CA GLY A 37 12.18 -1.16 -1.56
C GLY A 37 10.88 -0.44 -1.18
N HIS A 38 10.94 0.52 -0.27
CA HIS A 38 9.78 1.27 0.20
C HIS A 38 9.80 2.73 -0.26
N THR A 39 8.62 3.27 -0.55
CA THR A 39 8.44 4.61 -1.10
C THR A 39 8.09 5.61 0.00
N PHE A 40 8.78 6.74 -0.01
CA PHE A 40 8.56 7.85 0.92
C PHE A 40 7.94 9.04 0.19
N ILE A 41 6.99 9.69 0.84
CA ILE A 41 6.37 10.93 0.34
C ILE A 41 6.56 12.07 1.34
N PRO A 42 6.86 13.30 0.88
CA PRO A 42 6.98 14.45 1.76
C PRO A 42 5.61 14.98 2.19
N ILE A 43 5.47 15.26 3.48
CA ILE A 43 4.33 15.93 4.11
C ILE A 43 4.84 17.29 4.63
N HIS A 44 4.39 18.38 4.03
CA HIS A 44 4.83 19.73 4.44
C HIS A 44 3.89 20.33 5.49
N ARG A 45 2.61 19.95 5.49
CA ARG A 45 1.60 20.45 6.44
C ARG A 45 0.76 19.31 7.02
N ALA A 46 0.39 19.45 8.28
CA ALA A 46 -0.55 18.53 8.93
C ALA A 46 -1.88 18.51 8.15
N GLY A 47 -2.29 17.32 7.67
CA GLY A 47 -3.50 17.13 6.86
C GLY A 47 -3.31 17.19 5.34
N GLU A 48 -2.10 17.44 4.83
CA GLU A 48 -1.84 17.55 3.37
C GLU A 48 -1.95 16.22 2.62
N LEU A 49 -1.76 15.09 3.32
CA LEU A 49 -1.74 13.77 2.70
C LEU A 49 -2.79 12.85 3.33
N GLU A 50 -3.95 12.82 2.68
CA GLU A 50 -4.80 11.62 2.68
C GLU A 50 -4.16 10.60 1.74
N ILE A 51 -3.28 9.73 2.26
CA ILE A 51 -2.74 8.60 1.48
C ILE A 51 -3.89 7.62 1.27
N LYS A 52 -4.73 7.90 0.28
CA LYS A 52 -5.59 6.88 -0.32
C LYS A 52 -4.62 5.89 -0.95
N PRO A 53 -4.62 4.60 -0.54
CA PRO A 53 -3.73 3.61 -1.14
C PRO A 53 -3.86 3.72 -2.65
N SER A 54 -2.72 3.95 -3.31
CA SER A 54 -2.65 4.43 -4.69
C SER A 54 -3.59 3.63 -5.58
N SER A 55 -4.69 4.26 -5.99
CA SER A 55 -5.57 3.77 -7.05
C SER A 55 -4.91 3.83 -8.43
N SER A 56 -3.63 4.21 -8.49
CA SER A 56 -2.85 4.52 -9.69
C SER A 56 -2.21 3.31 -10.36
N VAL A 57 -2.12 2.14 -9.71
CA VAL A 57 -1.67 0.90 -10.38
C VAL A 57 -2.84 0.33 -11.17
N PHE A 58 -2.85 0.59 -12.48
CA PHE A 58 -3.87 0.05 -13.37
C PHE A 58 -3.39 -1.29 -13.92
N HIS A 59 -4.21 -2.33 -13.74
CA HIS A 59 -3.99 -3.67 -14.29
C HIS A 59 -4.85 -3.85 -15.55
N PRO A 60 -4.38 -3.45 -16.74
CA PRO A 60 -5.18 -3.51 -17.96
C PRO A 60 -5.62 -4.95 -18.26
N GLY A 61 -6.92 -5.13 -18.48
CA GLY A 61 -7.51 -6.43 -18.81
C GLY A 61 -7.77 -7.34 -17.61
N ILE A 62 -7.47 -6.91 -16.38
CA ILE A 62 -7.70 -7.71 -15.16
C ILE A 62 -8.90 -7.14 -14.40
N ILE A 63 -9.85 -8.02 -14.09
CA ILE A 63 -11.14 -7.69 -13.49
C ILE A 63 -11.24 -8.42 -12.15
N CYS A 64 -11.77 -7.75 -11.13
CA CYS A 64 -12.09 -8.39 -9.86
C CYS A 64 -13.25 -9.37 -10.06
N ASP A 65 -13.07 -10.63 -9.68
CA ASP A 65 -14.09 -11.67 -9.85
C ASP A 65 -15.32 -11.45 -8.96
N ALA A 66 -15.15 -10.77 -7.81
CA ALA A 66 -16.23 -10.48 -6.89
C ALA A 66 -17.12 -9.30 -7.31
N CYS A 67 -16.53 -8.15 -7.68
CA CYS A 67 -17.29 -6.94 -8.01
C CYS A 67 -17.37 -6.62 -9.51
N ARG A 68 -16.70 -7.41 -10.37
CA ARG A 68 -16.68 -7.28 -11.83
C ARG A 68 -16.16 -5.93 -12.34
N LYS A 69 -15.44 -5.17 -11.52
CA LYS A 69 -14.78 -3.91 -11.88
C LYS A 69 -13.31 -4.15 -12.17
N ALA A 70 -12.73 -3.33 -13.05
CA ALA A 70 -11.30 -3.33 -13.31
C ALA A 70 -10.52 -3.07 -12.01
N ILE A 71 -9.48 -3.86 -11.77
CA ILE A 71 -8.67 -3.72 -10.56
C ILE A 71 -7.80 -2.47 -10.68
N ARG A 72 -7.94 -1.59 -9.69
CA ARG A 72 -7.14 -0.37 -9.53
C ARG A 72 -6.43 -0.44 -8.18
N GLY A 73 -5.12 -0.17 -8.19
CA GLY A 73 -4.25 -0.35 -7.05
C GLY A 73 -3.78 -1.80 -6.91
N VAL A 74 -3.87 -2.33 -5.70
CA VAL A 74 -3.39 -3.66 -5.35
C VAL A 74 -4.28 -4.74 -5.98
N ARG A 75 -3.64 -5.72 -6.63
CA ARG A 75 -4.30 -6.94 -7.12
C ARG A 75 -4.04 -8.08 -6.13
N TYR A 76 -5.09 -8.76 -5.71
CA TYR A 76 -5.01 -9.93 -4.86
C TYR A 76 -5.33 -11.17 -5.69
N LYS A 77 -4.31 -11.95 -6.04
CA LYS A 77 -4.50 -13.20 -6.79
C LYS A 77 -4.57 -14.37 -5.83
N CYS A 78 -5.59 -15.20 -5.97
CA CYS A 78 -5.66 -16.46 -5.23
C CYS A 78 -4.54 -17.40 -5.71
N GLY A 79 -3.74 -17.93 -4.79
CA GLY A 79 -2.69 -18.90 -5.07
C GLY A 79 -3.23 -20.31 -5.35
N ASN A 80 -4.44 -20.60 -4.88
CA ASN A 80 -5.08 -21.92 -5.00
C ASN A 80 -5.94 -22.02 -6.28
N CYS A 81 -6.34 -20.89 -6.86
CA CYS A 81 -7.20 -20.85 -8.04
C CYS A 81 -6.46 -20.31 -9.26
N VAL A 82 -6.74 -20.89 -10.43
CA VAL A 82 -6.07 -20.53 -11.69
C VAL A 82 -6.31 -19.07 -12.05
N ASN A 83 -7.56 -18.61 -12.00
CA ASN A 83 -7.99 -17.28 -12.45
C ASN A 83 -8.98 -16.65 -11.46
N PHE A 84 -8.53 -16.44 -10.22
CA PHE A 84 -9.34 -15.70 -9.25
C PHE A 84 -8.55 -14.51 -8.71
N ASP A 85 -9.08 -13.31 -8.97
CA ASP A 85 -8.48 -12.03 -8.66
C ASP A 85 -9.47 -11.13 -7.90
N LEU A 86 -9.00 -10.50 -6.82
CA LEU A 86 -9.75 -9.52 -6.05
C LEU A 86 -9.06 -8.16 -6.10
N CYS A 87 -9.87 -7.09 -6.09
CA CYS A 87 -9.39 -5.75 -5.78
C CYS A 87 -9.29 -5.55 -4.26
N GLY A 88 -8.51 -4.57 -3.81
CA GLY A 88 -8.35 -4.30 -2.38
C GLY A 88 -9.65 -4.04 -1.62
N ASN A 89 -10.67 -3.47 -2.27
CA ASN A 89 -11.98 -3.26 -1.61
C ASN A 89 -12.74 -4.58 -1.36
N CYS A 90 -12.60 -5.56 -2.24
CA CYS A 90 -13.26 -6.86 -2.09
C CYS A 90 -12.51 -7.80 -1.15
N GLU A 91 -11.18 -7.63 -1.04
CA GLU A 91 -10.39 -8.36 -0.06
C GLU A 91 -10.60 -7.80 1.36
N ALA A 92 -10.73 -6.49 1.52
CA ALA A 92 -11.02 -5.85 2.80
C ALA A 92 -12.51 -5.92 3.24
N ASP A 93 -13.37 -6.57 2.45
CA ASP A 93 -14.80 -6.72 2.77
C ASP A 93 -14.97 -7.76 3.89
N PRO A 94 -15.71 -7.45 4.98
CA PRO A 94 -15.92 -8.39 6.09
C PRO A 94 -16.65 -9.67 5.68
N ILE A 95 -17.38 -9.65 4.56
CA ILE A 95 -18.02 -10.84 3.98
C ILE A 95 -17.08 -11.39 2.93
N SER A 96 -16.45 -12.53 3.25
CA SER A 96 -15.56 -13.21 2.31
C SER A 96 -16.25 -13.45 0.97
N LYS A 97 -15.56 -13.06 -0.11
CA LYS A 97 -16.02 -13.23 -1.50
C LYS A 97 -15.49 -14.50 -2.15
N HIS A 98 -14.71 -15.27 -1.40
CA HIS A 98 -14.05 -16.51 -1.83
C HIS A 98 -13.90 -17.46 -0.64
N ASP A 99 -13.40 -18.67 -0.89
CA ASP A 99 -13.04 -19.61 0.18
C ASP A 99 -12.01 -18.98 1.13
N GLU A 100 -12.30 -19.00 2.43
CA GLU A 100 -11.46 -18.45 3.49
C GLU A 100 -10.16 -19.24 3.71
N ASN A 101 -10.10 -20.49 3.24
CA ASN A 101 -8.91 -21.33 3.32
C ASN A 101 -7.94 -21.08 2.16
N HIS A 102 -8.32 -20.25 1.19
CA HIS A 102 -7.48 -19.95 0.03
C HIS A 102 -6.58 -18.75 0.30
N ILE A 103 -5.30 -18.90 -0.06
CA ILE A 103 -4.29 -17.88 0.17
C ILE A 103 -4.34 -16.85 -0.95
N PHE A 104 -4.29 -15.56 -0.59
CA PHE A 104 -4.18 -14.46 -1.53
C PHE A 104 -2.76 -13.88 -1.53
N ILE A 105 -2.21 -13.73 -2.72
CA ILE A 105 -0.91 -13.10 -2.96
C ILE A 105 -1.15 -11.68 -3.47
N LYS A 106 -0.45 -10.73 -2.85
CA LYS A 106 -0.48 -9.31 -3.22
C LYS A 106 0.45 -9.05 -4.41
N ILE A 107 -0.09 -8.55 -5.51
CA ILE A 107 0.60 -8.25 -6.78
C ILE A 107 0.42 -6.77 -7.14
#